data_AF-A0A9R1PA51-F1
#
_entry.id   AF-A0A9R1PA51-F1
#
_cell.length_a   1.000
_cell.length_b   1.000
_cell.length_c   1.000
_cell.angle_alpha   90.00
_cell.angle_beta   90.00
_cell.angle_gamma   90.00
#
_symmetry.space_group_name_H-M   'P 1'
#
loop_
_entity.id
_entity.type
_entity.pdbx_description
1 polymer ?
#
loop_
_entity_poly.entity_id
_entity_poly.type
_entity_poly.pdbx_seq_one_letter_code
_entity_poly.pdbx_strand_id
1 'polypeptide(L)'
;MLDWVPFPNLRRLKLEGLFSSLPTWICSSSLPLLSYLDLTTSGEVQSGAIEILGMLPALRYVNFSVSMFREVVQKLVVSIGAFPEVRVCLLHRIVLVNPTFQQGAMPMVQRLRSGVQVKDIVNPYFDLSIWDFPSLQQLRIDLLNKEVGPEDYSQAVNVLRCVANDHPKNPTVHADKYFRMT
;
A
#
# COMPACT_ATOMS: atom_id res chain seq x y z
N MET A 1 26.79 -1.40 0.62
CA MET A 1 26.20 -0.05 0.76
C MET A 1 26.27 0.59 -0.62
N LEU A 2 25.14 0.94 -1.22
CA LEU A 2 25.09 1.57 -2.55
C LEU A 2 25.18 3.09 -2.35
N ASP A 3 26.38 3.65 -2.48
CA ASP A 3 26.66 5.09 -2.33
C ASP A 3 26.24 5.93 -3.55
N TRP A 4 25.19 5.49 -4.25
CA TRP A 4 24.66 6.19 -5.40
C TRP A 4 23.50 7.08 -4.97
N VAL A 5 23.58 8.38 -5.25
CA VAL A 5 22.51 9.35 -5.03
C VAL A 5 22.06 9.90 -6.38
N PRO A 6 20.76 9.86 -6.72
CA PRO A 6 20.28 10.39 -8.00
C PRO A 6 20.27 11.92 -8.03
N PHE A 7 20.19 12.48 -9.24
CA PHE A 7 20.02 13.92 -9.42
C PHE A 7 18.64 14.39 -8.90
N PRO A 8 18.53 15.60 -8.29
CA PRO A 8 17.27 16.10 -7.74
C PRO A 8 16.13 16.27 -8.74
N ASN A 9 16.45 16.33 -10.04
CA ASN A 9 15.48 16.39 -11.13
C ASN A 9 14.95 15.00 -11.56
N LEU A 10 15.31 13.93 -10.85
CA LEU A 10 14.80 12.59 -11.11
C LEU A 10 13.27 12.57 -10.92
N ARG A 11 12.55 12.30 -12.00
CA ARG A 11 11.08 12.22 -12.00
C ARG A 11 10.52 10.81 -11.95
N ARG A 12 11.34 9.82 -12.35
CA ARG A 12 10.96 8.42 -12.41
C ARG A 12 12.11 7.57 -11.90
N LEU A 13 11.82 6.68 -10.97
CA LEU A 13 12.78 5.74 -10.41
C LEU A 13 12.17 4.35 -10.48
N LYS A 14 12.92 3.41 -11.07
CA LYS A 14 12.70 1.99 -10.88
C LYS A 14 13.91 1.43 -10.15
N LEU A 15 13.69 0.81 -9.02
CA LEU A 15 14.74 0.25 -8.18
C LEU A 15 14.37 -1.17 -7.76
N GLU A 16 15.18 -2.12 -8.20
CA GLU A 16 15.08 -3.53 -7.81
C GLU A 16 16.41 -3.92 -7.17
N GLY A 17 16.37 -4.46 -5.97
CA GLY A 17 17.60 -4.81 -5.29
C GLY A 17 17.43 -5.65 -4.04
N LEU A 18 18.57 -6.18 -3.59
CA LEU A 18 18.68 -6.95 -2.35
C LEU A 18 18.95 -6.04 -1.16
N PHE A 19 18.02 -5.13 -0.86
CA PHE A 19 18.10 -4.26 0.32
C PHE A 19 16.95 -4.55 1.30
N SER A 20 17.29 -4.58 2.59
CA SER A 20 16.37 -4.76 3.72
C SER A 20 15.73 -3.44 4.19
N SER A 21 16.36 -2.31 3.86
CA SER A 21 15.88 -0.96 4.15
C SER A 21 15.94 -0.08 2.90
N LEU A 22 15.05 0.92 2.83
CA LEU A 22 15.13 1.91 1.76
C LEU A 22 16.50 2.60 1.81
N PRO A 23 17.17 2.81 0.65
CA PRO A 23 18.34 3.66 0.59
C PRO A 23 18.07 5.02 1.24
N THR A 24 19.02 5.53 2.03
CA THR A 24 18.84 6.75 2.85
C THR A 24 18.57 8.01 2.03
N TRP A 25 18.93 8.01 0.75
CA TRP A 25 18.62 9.08 -0.18
C TRP A 25 17.18 9.04 -0.72
N ILE A 26 16.39 7.99 -0.43
CA ILE A 26 14.95 8.00 -0.70
C ILE A 26 14.27 8.86 0.35
N CYS A 27 14.25 10.18 0.13
CA CYS A 27 13.63 11.15 1.01
C CYS A 27 13.22 12.41 0.23
N SER A 28 12.36 13.24 0.82
CA SER A 28 11.79 14.43 0.18
C SER A 28 12.83 15.47 -0.26
N SER A 29 13.96 15.60 0.47
CA SER A 29 15.03 16.53 0.14
C SER A 29 15.85 16.11 -1.09
N SER A 30 16.09 14.81 -1.26
CA SER A 30 16.88 14.28 -2.38
C SER A 30 16.05 14.04 -3.63
N LEU A 31 14.75 13.80 -3.47
CA LEU A 31 13.82 13.42 -4.55
C LEU A 31 12.60 14.34 -4.63
N PRO A 32 12.77 15.68 -4.66
CA PRO A 32 11.65 16.62 -4.59
C PRO A 32 10.72 16.54 -5.82
N LEU A 33 11.24 16.06 -6.97
CA LEU A 33 10.50 15.99 -8.22
C LEU A 33 10.09 14.55 -8.61
N LEU A 34 10.35 13.57 -7.74
CA LEU A 34 10.04 12.18 -8.04
C LEU A 34 8.53 11.96 -8.09
N SER A 35 8.04 11.63 -9.29
CA SER A 35 6.61 11.46 -9.58
C SER A 35 6.18 10.02 -9.78
N TYR A 36 7.13 9.14 -10.09
CA TYR A 36 6.92 7.72 -10.34
C TYR A 36 7.99 6.92 -9.61
N LEU A 37 7.55 6.01 -8.75
CA LEU A 37 8.42 5.08 -8.05
C LEU A 37 7.93 3.65 -8.28
N ASP A 38 8.83 2.79 -8.73
CA ASP A 38 8.64 1.34 -8.77
C ASP A 38 9.79 0.70 -8.00
N LEU A 39 9.48 0.11 -6.86
CA LEU A 39 10.46 -0.35 -5.88
C LEU A 39 10.21 -1.79 -5.48
N THR A 40 11.24 -2.63 -5.55
CA THR A 40 11.18 -4.04 -5.13
C THR A 40 12.32 -4.36 -4.15
N THR A 41 11.97 -4.80 -2.93
CA THR A 41 12.93 -5.15 -1.84
C THR A 41 13.02 -6.67 -1.62
N SER A 42 14.09 -7.14 -0.95
CA SER A 42 14.38 -8.58 -0.80
C SER A 42 13.89 -9.25 0.49
N GLY A 43 12.72 -8.86 1.00
CA GLY A 43 12.01 -9.65 2.02
C GLY A 43 11.65 -8.95 3.31
N GLU A 44 12.35 -7.86 3.62
CA GLU A 44 12.03 -7.03 4.77
C GLU A 44 11.56 -5.67 4.26
N VAL A 45 10.48 -5.19 4.87
CA VAL A 45 10.07 -3.80 4.76
C VAL A 45 10.41 -3.18 6.10
N GLN A 46 11.37 -2.25 6.10
CA GLN A 46 11.69 -1.48 7.29
C GLN A 46 10.42 -0.77 7.83
N SER A 47 10.24 -0.78 9.14
CA SER A 47 9.21 0.05 9.78
C SER A 47 9.35 1.51 9.34
N GLY A 48 8.25 2.15 8.95
CA GLY A 48 8.25 3.53 8.43
C GLY A 48 8.68 3.68 6.97
N ALA A 49 9.00 2.61 6.24
CA ALA A 49 9.32 2.71 4.81
C ALA A 49 8.18 3.37 4.01
N ILE A 50 6.93 2.97 4.27
CA ILE A 50 5.75 3.55 3.60
C ILE A 50 5.57 5.02 4.01
N GLU A 51 5.86 5.39 5.26
CA GLU A 51 5.80 6.78 5.73
C GLU A 51 6.84 7.64 4.99
N ILE A 52 8.07 7.15 4.83
CA ILE A 52 9.12 7.82 4.06
C ILE A 52 8.67 8.08 2.62
N LEU A 53 8.08 7.07 1.96
CA LEU A 53 7.51 7.23 0.62
C LEU A 53 6.36 8.25 0.62
N GLY A 54 5.57 8.28 1.70
CA GLY A 54 4.50 9.23 1.95
C GLY A 54 4.94 10.68 2.02
N MET A 55 6.19 10.94 2.38
CA MET A 55 6.73 12.30 2.45
C MET A 55 7.22 12.84 1.10
N LEU A 56 7.25 12.03 0.04
CA LEU A 56 7.69 12.47 -1.28
C LEU A 56 6.64 13.41 -1.91
N PRO A 57 6.96 14.69 -2.11
CA PRO A 57 5.94 15.72 -2.33
C PRO A 57 5.31 15.64 -3.74
N ALA A 58 6.07 15.20 -4.74
CA ALA A 58 5.61 15.12 -6.13
C ALA A 58 5.14 13.72 -6.54
N LEU A 59 5.13 12.75 -5.60
CA LEU A 59 4.88 11.35 -5.93
C LEU A 59 3.42 11.15 -6.35
N ARG A 60 3.22 10.66 -7.58
CA ARG A 60 1.89 10.40 -8.16
C ARG A 60 1.59 8.92 -8.34
N TYR A 61 2.63 8.15 -8.57
CA TYR A 61 2.57 6.70 -8.74
C TYR A 61 3.61 6.04 -7.84
N VAL A 62 3.15 5.10 -7.02
CA VAL A 62 4.02 4.21 -6.24
C VAL A 62 3.61 2.77 -6.45
N ASN A 63 4.57 1.96 -6.88
CA ASN A 63 4.54 0.52 -6.79
C ASN A 63 5.63 0.09 -5.80
N PHE A 64 5.23 -0.53 -4.70
CA PHE A 64 6.14 -1.10 -3.72
C PHE A 64 5.85 -2.59 -3.57
N SER A 65 6.82 -3.41 -3.96
CA SER A 65 6.75 -4.87 -3.94
C SER A 65 7.84 -5.47 -3.07
N VAL A 66 7.59 -6.66 -2.54
CA VAL A 66 8.58 -7.46 -1.81
C VAL A 66 8.83 -8.77 -2.57
N SER A 67 10.07 -9.04 -2.96
CA SER A 67 10.42 -10.15 -3.86
C SER A 67 10.38 -11.54 -3.19
N MET A 68 10.60 -11.63 -1.88
CA MET A 68 10.64 -12.91 -1.16
C MET A 68 9.32 -13.68 -1.23
N PHE A 69 9.44 -15.01 -1.07
CA PHE A 69 8.33 -15.98 -0.96
C PHE A 69 7.45 -15.82 0.29
N ARG A 70 7.68 -14.78 1.11
CA ARG A 70 6.95 -14.55 2.36
C ARG A 70 6.36 -13.16 2.34
N GLU A 71 5.09 -13.07 2.70
CA GLU A 71 4.40 -11.81 2.85
C GLU A 71 4.91 -11.08 4.09
N VAL A 72 5.03 -9.75 3.98
CA VAL A 72 5.49 -8.92 5.09
C VAL A 72 4.29 -8.28 5.75
N VAL A 73 4.15 -8.52 7.05
CA VAL A 73 3.10 -7.92 7.87
C VAL A 73 3.57 -6.54 8.31
N GLN A 74 2.78 -5.52 7.98
CA GLN A 74 3.05 -4.13 8.32
C GLN A 74 1.85 -3.51 9.03
N LYS A 75 2.10 -2.92 10.20
CA LYS A 75 1.16 -1.98 10.78
C LYS A 75 1.38 -0.65 10.05
N LEU A 76 0.38 -0.24 9.27
CA LEU A 76 0.47 0.98 8.51
C LEU A 76 -0.26 2.10 9.24
N VAL A 77 0.48 3.15 9.59
CA VAL A 77 -0.08 4.44 9.96
C VAL A 77 0.29 5.42 8.87
N VAL A 78 -0.70 6.00 8.20
CA VAL A 78 -0.48 7.06 7.22
C VAL A 78 -0.85 8.38 7.87
N SER A 79 0.18 9.18 8.15
CA SER A 79 0.05 10.47 8.81
C SER A 79 -0.73 11.48 7.97
N ILE A 80 -1.29 12.50 8.63
CA ILE A 80 -1.91 13.64 7.97
C ILE A 80 -0.97 14.28 6.95
N GLY A 81 -1.47 14.55 5.74
CA GLY A 81 -0.71 15.15 4.66
C GLY A 81 0.29 14.22 3.96
N ALA A 82 0.40 12.94 4.38
CA ALA A 82 1.20 11.97 3.66
C ALA A 82 0.56 11.63 2.30
N PHE A 83 1.43 11.36 1.32
CA PHE A 83 1.10 11.08 -0.08
C PHE A 83 0.21 12.17 -0.71
N PRO A 84 0.65 13.45 -0.69
CA PRO A 84 -0.20 14.58 -1.07
C PRO A 84 -0.69 14.52 -2.53
N GLU A 85 0.14 14.00 -3.43
CA GLU A 85 -0.11 13.96 -4.87
C GLU A 85 -0.39 12.53 -5.42
N VAL A 86 -0.40 11.50 -4.56
CA VAL A 86 -0.49 10.10 -5.03
C VAL A 86 -1.88 9.82 -5.59
N ARG A 87 -1.89 9.25 -6.79
CA ARG A 87 -3.10 8.79 -7.49
C ARG A 87 -3.16 7.27 -7.57
N VAL A 88 -2.01 6.61 -7.64
CA VAL A 88 -1.91 5.15 -7.71
C VAL A 88 -0.92 4.67 -6.66
N CYS A 89 -1.43 3.88 -5.70
CA CYS A 89 -0.64 3.26 -4.65
C CYS A 89 -0.82 1.75 -4.69
N LEU A 90 0.25 1.02 -5.03
CA LEU A 90 0.24 -0.43 -5.16
C LEU A 90 1.24 -1.02 -4.17
N LEU A 91 0.73 -1.67 -3.13
CA LEU A 91 1.51 -2.35 -2.10
C LEU A 91 1.43 -3.85 -2.33
N HIS A 92 2.30 -4.37 -3.19
CA HIS A 92 2.32 -5.77 -3.57
C HIS A 92 3.03 -6.61 -2.51
N ARG A 93 2.38 -7.70 -2.07
CA ARG A 93 2.92 -8.64 -1.05
C ARG A 93 3.21 -7.99 0.31
N ILE A 94 2.60 -6.82 0.55
CA ILE A 94 2.62 -6.12 1.82
C ILE A 94 1.24 -6.25 2.44
N VAL A 95 1.19 -6.81 3.65
CA VAL A 95 -0.03 -7.14 4.37
C VAL A 95 -0.27 -6.09 5.42
N LEU A 96 -1.33 -5.32 5.25
CA LEU A 96 -1.72 -4.30 6.20
C LEU A 96 -2.49 -4.95 7.35
N VAL A 97 -2.06 -4.68 8.58
CA VAL A 97 -2.79 -5.05 9.79
C VAL A 97 -3.29 -3.78 10.45
N ASN A 98 -4.61 -3.66 10.55
CA ASN A 98 -5.31 -2.48 11.09
C ASN A 98 -4.75 -1.16 10.53
N PRO A 99 -4.79 -0.96 9.21
CA PRO A 99 -4.27 0.27 8.62
C PRO A 99 -5.04 1.47 9.18
N THR A 100 -4.31 2.48 9.64
CA THR A 100 -4.89 3.74 10.13
C THR A 100 -4.48 4.85 9.19
N PHE A 101 -5.46 5.47 8.53
CA PHE A 101 -5.24 6.66 7.72
C PHE A 101 -5.75 7.87 8.49
N GLN A 102 -4.87 8.82 8.80
CA GLN A 102 -5.30 10.06 9.42
C GLN A 102 -6.04 10.93 8.40
N GLN A 103 -7.01 11.72 8.87
CA GLN A 103 -7.76 12.62 8.02
C GLN A 103 -6.82 13.53 7.20
N GLY A 104 -7.01 13.56 5.87
CA GLY A 104 -6.14 14.30 4.95
C GLY A 104 -4.95 13.52 4.41
N ALA A 105 -4.79 12.24 4.77
CA ALA A 105 -3.89 11.33 4.08
C ALA A 105 -4.41 10.99 2.67
N MET A 106 -3.49 10.85 1.70
CA MET A 106 -3.79 10.36 0.35
C MET A 106 -4.99 11.05 -0.35
N PRO A 107 -5.12 12.39 -0.35
CA PRO A 107 -6.34 13.07 -0.80
C PRO A 107 -6.66 12.85 -2.30
N MET A 108 -5.64 12.51 -3.10
CA MET A 108 -5.77 12.30 -4.55
C MET A 108 -5.81 10.83 -4.97
N VAL A 109 -5.83 9.87 -4.02
CA VAL A 109 -5.72 8.44 -4.38
C VAL A 109 -6.94 7.99 -5.17
N GLN A 110 -6.70 7.43 -6.35
CA GLN A 110 -7.71 6.90 -7.26
C GLN A 110 -7.70 5.37 -7.26
N ARG A 111 -6.50 4.78 -7.17
CA ARG A 111 -6.31 3.33 -7.11
C ARG A 111 -5.43 2.96 -5.91
N LEU A 112 -5.98 2.12 -5.04
CA LEU A 112 -5.27 1.54 -3.91
C LEU A 112 -5.25 0.02 -4.04
N ARG A 113 -4.07 -0.59 -3.89
CA ARG A 113 -3.89 -2.03 -3.76
C ARG A 113 -3.07 -2.37 -2.52
N SER A 114 -3.52 -3.35 -1.73
CA SER A 114 -2.76 -3.88 -0.60
C SER A 114 -3.19 -5.31 -0.26
N GLY A 115 -2.34 -6.04 0.47
CA GLY A 115 -2.73 -7.31 1.09
C GLY A 115 -3.42 -7.11 2.44
N VAL A 116 -4.37 -7.97 2.78
CA VAL A 116 -5.02 -8.03 4.10
C VAL A 116 -5.31 -9.50 4.45
N GLN A 117 -5.21 -9.87 5.72
CA GLN A 117 -5.54 -11.24 6.15
C GLN A 117 -7.06 -11.40 6.24
N VAL A 118 -7.59 -12.53 5.75
CA VAL A 118 -9.04 -12.78 5.79
C VAL A 118 -9.57 -12.74 7.22
N LYS A 119 -8.83 -13.31 8.18
CA LYS A 119 -9.19 -13.28 9.61
C LYS A 119 -9.29 -11.87 10.20
N ASP A 120 -8.56 -10.90 9.64
CA ASP A 120 -8.63 -9.52 10.08
C ASP A 120 -9.93 -8.92 9.54
N ILE A 121 -10.29 -9.16 8.26
CA ILE A 121 -11.51 -8.61 7.64
C ILE A 121 -12.80 -9.14 8.28
N VAL A 122 -12.85 -10.43 8.63
CA VAL A 122 -14.06 -11.02 9.25
C VAL A 122 -14.23 -10.61 10.71
N ASN A 123 -13.23 -9.96 11.32
CA ASN A 123 -13.34 -9.39 12.64
C ASN A 123 -14.34 -8.22 12.62
N PRO A 124 -15.36 -8.19 13.50
CA PRO A 124 -16.35 -7.11 13.53
C PRO A 124 -15.77 -5.72 13.85
N TYR A 125 -14.54 -5.65 14.39
CA TYR A 125 -13.85 -4.39 14.70
C TYR A 125 -12.90 -3.93 13.58
N PHE A 126 -12.87 -4.64 12.45
CA PHE A 126 -12.01 -4.29 11.34
C PHE A 126 -12.50 -3.05 10.62
N ASP A 127 -11.59 -2.10 10.46
CA ASP A 127 -11.79 -0.93 9.62
C ASP A 127 -10.59 -0.80 8.67
N LEU A 128 -10.88 -0.58 7.39
CA LEU A 128 -9.87 -0.25 6.39
C LEU A 128 -9.50 1.24 6.42
N SER A 129 -10.30 2.06 7.10
CA SER A 129 -10.15 3.51 7.22
C SER A 129 -9.98 4.23 5.88
N ILE A 130 -10.65 3.71 4.83
CA ILE A 130 -10.59 4.27 3.46
C ILE A 130 -11.68 5.31 3.20
N TRP A 131 -12.61 5.50 4.15
CA TRP A 131 -13.76 6.41 4.00
C TRP A 131 -13.36 7.84 3.64
N ASP A 132 -12.19 8.26 4.12
CA ASP A 132 -11.68 9.62 3.97
C ASP A 132 -10.97 9.86 2.63
N PHE A 133 -11.07 8.95 1.65
CA PHE A 133 -10.43 9.12 0.34
C PHE A 133 -11.40 9.68 -0.71
N PRO A 134 -11.44 11.02 -0.91
CA PRO A 134 -12.45 11.67 -1.73
C PRO A 134 -12.28 11.38 -3.23
N SER A 135 -11.14 10.83 -3.66
CA SER A 135 -10.83 10.55 -5.06
C SER A 135 -10.86 9.07 -5.41
N LEU A 136 -11.17 8.18 -4.45
CA LEU A 136 -11.03 6.73 -4.61
C LEU A 136 -12.00 6.20 -5.67
N GLN A 137 -11.45 5.49 -6.65
CA GLN A 137 -12.21 4.87 -7.75
C GLN A 137 -12.08 3.36 -7.74
N GLN A 138 -10.93 2.83 -7.33
CA GLN A 138 -10.61 1.42 -7.38
C GLN A 138 -9.89 0.97 -6.11
N LEU A 139 -10.45 -0.04 -5.46
CA LEU A 139 -9.88 -0.73 -4.32
C LEU A 139 -9.58 -2.18 -4.71
N ARG A 140 -8.33 -2.60 -4.59
CA ARG A 140 -7.93 -3.99 -4.82
C ARG A 140 -7.30 -4.58 -3.57
N ILE A 141 -7.92 -5.61 -3.01
CA ILE A 141 -7.41 -6.29 -1.83
C ILE A 141 -6.93 -7.68 -2.23
N ASP A 142 -5.65 -7.94 -1.98
CA ASP A 142 -5.09 -9.29 -2.06
C ASP A 142 -5.45 -10.01 -0.74
N LEU A 143 -6.31 -11.02 -0.80
CA LEU A 143 -6.79 -11.78 0.36
C LEU A 143 -5.82 -12.90 0.71
N LEU A 144 -5.19 -12.80 1.88
CA LEU A 144 -4.21 -13.78 2.33
C LEU A 144 -4.81 -14.88 3.19
N ASN A 145 -4.44 -16.12 2.84
CA ASN A 145 -4.95 -17.35 3.44
C ASN A 145 -3.81 -18.33 3.71
N LYS A 146 -3.69 -18.81 4.94
CA LYS A 146 -3.00 -20.09 5.18
C LYS A 146 -3.98 -21.21 5.51
N GLU A 147 -5.08 -20.94 6.21
CA GLU A 147 -5.91 -21.99 6.83
C GLU A 147 -7.41 -21.64 6.93
N VAL A 148 -7.90 -20.70 6.12
CA VAL A 148 -9.24 -20.10 6.28
C VAL A 148 -10.28 -20.82 5.41
N GLY A 149 -11.47 -21.07 5.95
CA GLY A 149 -12.56 -21.78 5.27
C GLY A 149 -13.19 -20.97 4.11
N PRO A 150 -13.93 -21.62 3.20
CA PRO A 150 -14.61 -20.94 2.10
C PRO A 150 -15.69 -19.95 2.57
N GLU A 151 -16.26 -20.17 3.75
CA GLU A 151 -17.26 -19.29 4.37
C GLU A 151 -16.64 -17.95 4.78
N ASP A 152 -15.56 -17.97 5.54
CA ASP A 152 -14.80 -16.78 5.94
C ASP A 152 -14.31 -15.96 4.73
N TYR A 153 -13.87 -16.64 3.66
CA TYR A 153 -13.51 -15.96 2.42
C TYR A 153 -14.70 -15.20 1.82
N SER A 154 -15.86 -15.86 1.74
CA SER A 154 -17.07 -15.26 1.19
C SER A 154 -17.55 -14.09 2.06
N GLN A 155 -17.44 -14.24 3.39
CA GLN A 155 -17.71 -13.19 4.35
C GLN A 155 -16.78 -11.99 4.15
N ALA A 156 -15.47 -12.21 4.03
CA ALA A 156 -14.53 -11.11 3.81
C ALA A 156 -14.80 -10.36 2.49
N VAL A 157 -15.12 -11.07 1.41
CA VAL A 157 -15.53 -10.43 0.14
C VAL A 157 -16.81 -9.60 0.33
N ASN A 158 -17.78 -10.11 1.09
CA ASN A 158 -19.01 -9.38 1.38
C ASN A 158 -18.74 -8.12 2.22
N VAL A 159 -17.88 -8.20 3.26
CA VAL A 159 -17.47 -7.05 4.07
C VAL A 159 -16.83 -5.98 3.19
N LEU A 160 -15.87 -6.35 2.33
CA LEU A 160 -15.23 -5.42 1.40
C LEU A 160 -16.22 -4.78 0.42
N ARG A 161 -17.24 -5.53 -0.01
CA ARG A 161 -18.31 -5.00 -0.86
C ARG A 161 -19.19 -4.00 -0.11
N CYS A 162 -19.54 -4.26 1.14
CA CYS A 162 -20.28 -3.30 1.97
C CYS A 162 -19.49 -2.01 2.16
N VAL A 163 -18.20 -2.11 2.53
CA VAL A 163 -17.30 -0.95 2.66
C VAL A 163 -17.26 -0.12 1.38
N ALA A 164 -17.19 -0.76 0.21
CA ALA A 164 -17.22 -0.06 -1.07
C ALA A 164 -18.58 0.59 -1.39
N ASN A 165 -19.68 -0.12 -1.16
CA ASN A 165 -21.03 0.38 -1.41
C ASN A 165 -21.39 1.59 -0.55
N ASP A 166 -20.97 1.55 0.72
CA ASP A 166 -21.25 2.63 1.66
C ASP A 166 -20.39 3.86 1.36
N HIS A 167 -19.19 3.69 0.78
CA HIS A 167 -18.25 4.78 0.49
C HIS A 167 -18.85 5.84 -0.45
N PRO A 168 -18.66 7.17 -0.19
CA PRO A 168 -19.29 8.24 -0.99
C PRO A 168 -18.95 8.24 -2.49
N LYS A 169 -17.85 7.60 -2.87
CA LYS A 169 -17.41 7.42 -4.26
C LYS A 169 -17.77 6.09 -4.89
N ASN A 170 -18.34 5.16 -4.12
CA ASN A 170 -18.71 3.82 -4.56
C ASN A 170 -17.62 3.16 -5.44
N PRO A 171 -16.39 3.01 -4.92
CA PRO A 171 -15.27 2.54 -5.72
C PRO A 171 -15.50 1.10 -6.18
N THR A 172 -14.99 0.76 -7.36
CA THR A 172 -14.95 -0.65 -7.78
C THR A 172 -14.03 -1.43 -6.85
N VAL A 173 -14.55 -2.51 -6.26
CA VAL A 173 -13.78 -3.39 -5.39
C VAL A 173 -13.41 -4.69 -6.08
N HIS A 174 -12.14 -5.07 -6.01
CA HIS A 174 -11.63 -6.37 -6.42
C HIS A 174 -10.99 -7.05 -5.22
N ALA A 175 -11.44 -8.26 -4.91
CA ALA A 175 -10.91 -9.08 -3.83
C ALA A 175 -10.38 -10.37 -4.44
N ASP A 176 -9.06 -10.49 -4.55
CA ASP A 176 -8.42 -11.62 -5.21
C ASP A 176 -7.83 -12.57 -4.17
N LYS A 177 -8.02 -13.88 -4.36
CA LYS A 177 -7.25 -14.87 -3.61
C LYS A 177 -5.78 -14.70 -3.95
N TYR A 178 -4.97 -14.39 -2.94
CA TYR A 178 -3.54 -14.42 -3.10
C TYR A 178 -3.05 -15.87 -2.96
N PHE A 179 -2.82 -16.52 -4.10
CA PHE A 179 -2.17 -17.82 -4.12
C PHE A 179 -0.66 -17.62 -4.03
N ARG A 180 -0.03 -18.24 -3.03
CA ARG A 180 1.43 -18.43 -3.06
C ARG A 180 1.75 -19.22 -4.32
N MET A 181 2.47 -18.59 -5.25
CA MET A 181 3.23 -19.36 -6.24
C MET A 181 4.32 -20.08 -5.45
N THR A 182 4.02 -21.33 -5.07
CA THR A 182 4.95 -22.30 -4.49
C THR A 182 6.04 -22.66 -5.48
#